data_AF-A0A935GRH5-F1
#
_entry.id   AF-A0A935GRH5-F1
#
_cell.length_a   1.000
_cell.length_b   1.000
_cell.length_c   1.000
_cell.angle_alpha   90.00
_cell.angle_beta   90.00
_cell.angle_gamma   90.00
#
_symmetry.space_group_name_H-M   'P 1'
#
loop_
_entity.id
_entity.type
_entity.pdbx_description
1 polymer ?
#
loop_
_entity_poly.entity_id
_entity_poly.type
_entity_poly.pdbx_seq_one_letter_code
_entity_poly.pdbx_strand_id
1 'polypeptide(L)'
;MKKVAVLSYLFTSAFCLSVTSGSMAAPTPLSCNMQMMLHGMAAMERDRGVSRKNNTLANTADSDLTKMEIKDILDRVYIAGKSLTPDQIKDSVYGNCQNGR
;
A
#
# COMPACT_ATOMS: atom_id res chain seq x y z
N MET A 1 -7.03 -44.10 47.76
CA MET A 1 -6.92 -42.62 47.81
C MET A 1 -5.45 -42.24 47.57
N LYS A 2 -5.24 -41.10 46.90
CA LYS A 2 -4.08 -40.67 46.08
C LYS A 2 -2.67 -40.93 46.67
N LYS A 3 -1.77 -41.44 45.82
CA LYS A 3 -0.30 -41.26 45.92
C LYS A 3 0.15 -40.33 44.79
N VAL A 4 1.03 -39.41 45.14
CA VAL A 4 1.62 -38.32 44.34
C VAL A 4 2.92 -38.81 43.65
N ALA A 5 3.38 -38.05 42.65
CA ALA A 5 4.73 -37.99 42.03
C ALA A 5 4.82 -38.65 40.63
N VAL A 6 5.53 -38.14 39.62
CA VAL A 6 6.45 -37.01 39.46
C VAL A 6 6.66 -36.74 37.93
N LEU A 7 7.13 -35.53 37.61
CA LEU A 7 7.63 -35.03 36.32
C LEU A 7 8.36 -36.04 35.42
N SER A 8 8.21 -35.90 34.10
CA SER A 8 9.25 -36.10 33.06
C SER A 8 8.76 -35.47 31.75
N TYR A 9 9.17 -34.25 31.42
CA TYR A 9 10.24 -33.94 30.45
C TYR A 9 10.22 -34.80 29.18
N LEU A 10 9.83 -34.20 28.06
CA LEU A 10 10.68 -34.00 26.87
C LEU A 10 9.86 -33.35 25.75
N PHE A 11 9.87 -32.01 25.79
CA PHE A 11 9.61 -31.14 24.66
C PHE A 11 10.81 -31.26 23.72
N THR A 12 10.68 -31.93 22.56
CA THR A 12 11.51 -31.69 21.36
C THR A 12 11.13 -32.67 20.25
N SER A 13 10.47 -32.18 19.21
CA SER A 13 10.82 -32.56 17.84
C SER A 13 10.59 -31.34 16.94
N ALA A 14 11.67 -30.99 16.25
CA ALA A 14 11.86 -29.76 15.53
C ALA A 14 10.94 -29.67 14.31
N PHE A 15 10.06 -28.68 14.31
CA PHE A 15 9.46 -28.20 13.08
C PHE A 15 10.50 -27.29 12.42
N CYS A 16 11.39 -27.88 11.62
CA CYS A 16 12.23 -27.13 10.67
C CYS A 16 11.33 -26.53 9.59
N LEU A 17 10.64 -25.45 9.93
CA LEU A 17 10.14 -24.48 8.96
C LEU A 17 11.38 -23.78 8.40
N SER A 18 11.88 -24.31 7.30
CA SER A 18 12.75 -23.59 6.38
C SER A 18 11.97 -22.39 5.89
N VAL A 19 12.06 -21.28 6.61
CA VAL A 19 11.61 -19.97 6.15
C VAL A 19 12.60 -19.61 5.05
N THR A 20 12.24 -19.97 3.81
CA THR A 20 12.88 -19.45 2.63
C THR A 20 12.65 -17.94 2.67
N SER A 21 13.61 -17.20 3.20
CA SER A 21 13.70 -15.75 3.08
C SER A 21 13.97 -15.44 1.61
N GLY A 22 12.93 -15.57 0.79
CA GLY A 22 12.87 -15.00 -0.53
C GLY A 22 12.97 -13.49 -0.33
N SER A 23 14.15 -12.95 -0.63
CA SER A 23 14.39 -11.52 -0.75
C SER A 23 13.39 -10.96 -1.76
N MET A 24 12.24 -10.50 -1.28
CA MET A 24 11.31 -9.76 -2.09
C MET A 24 12.06 -8.50 -2.52
N ALA A 25 12.42 -8.42 -3.80
CA ALA A 25 12.84 -7.18 -4.40
C ALA A 25 11.68 -6.20 -4.17
N ALA A 26 11.87 -5.28 -3.23
CA ALA A 26 10.89 -4.25 -2.95
C ALA A 26 10.69 -3.46 -4.25
N PRO A 27 9.45 -3.23 -4.70
CA PRO A 27 9.21 -2.36 -5.84
C PRO A 27 9.88 -1.02 -5.56
N THR A 28 10.66 -0.52 -6.52
CA THR A 28 11.28 0.80 -6.41
C THR A 28 10.18 1.83 -6.20
N PRO A 29 10.20 2.62 -5.11
CA PRO A 29 9.11 3.53 -4.82
C PRO A 29 8.99 4.60 -5.90
N LEU A 30 7.76 4.92 -6.30
CA LEU A 30 7.46 6.04 -7.20
C LEU A 30 8.10 7.34 -6.71
N SER A 31 8.75 8.07 -7.61
CA SER A 31 9.30 9.39 -7.29
C SER A 31 8.22 10.35 -6.79
N CYS A 32 8.57 11.28 -5.89
CA CYS A 32 7.61 12.26 -5.36
C CYS A 32 6.87 13.03 -6.44
N ASN A 33 7.60 13.43 -7.50
CA ASN A 33 7.02 14.17 -8.62
C ASN A 33 5.96 13.34 -9.35
N MET A 34 6.23 12.05 -9.54
CA MET A 34 5.28 11.12 -10.15
C MET A 34 4.07 10.92 -9.24
N GLN A 35 4.27 10.70 -7.94
CA GLN A 35 3.14 10.57 -7.00
C GLN A 35 2.25 11.82 -7.00
N MET A 36 2.82 13.02 -6.92
CA MET A 36 2.06 14.27 -6.97
C MET A 36 1.25 14.39 -8.26
N MET A 37 1.88 14.10 -9.41
CA MET A 37 1.24 14.17 -10.71
C MET A 37 0.06 13.21 -10.79
N LEU A 38 0.26 11.94 -10.41
CA LEU A 38 -0.77 10.90 -10.49
C LEU A 38 -1.94 11.17 -9.55
N HIS A 39 -1.67 11.57 -8.30
CA HIS A 39 -2.73 11.93 -7.36
C HIS A 39 -3.48 13.20 -7.81
N GLY A 40 -2.76 14.19 -8.34
CA GLY A 40 -3.36 15.40 -8.90
C GLY A 40 -4.25 15.10 -10.11
N MET A 41 -3.80 14.25 -11.03
CA MET A 41 -4.59 13.82 -12.19
C MET A 41 -5.85 13.06 -11.76
N ALA A 42 -5.71 12.10 -10.85
CA ALA A 42 -6.85 11.37 -10.31
C ALA A 42 -7.87 12.31 -9.64
N ALA A 43 -7.41 13.30 -8.87
CA ALA A 43 -8.28 14.28 -8.22
C ALA A 43 -9.00 15.18 -9.24
N MET A 44 -8.32 15.62 -10.29
CA MET A 44 -8.94 16.39 -11.37
C MET A 44 -10.01 15.58 -12.11
N GLU A 45 -9.77 14.30 -12.39
CA GLU A 45 -10.76 13.43 -13.01
C GLU A 45 -11.97 13.20 -12.09
N ARG A 46 -11.74 12.98 -10.80
CA ARG A 46 -12.81 12.90 -9.79
C ARG A 46 -13.69 14.16 -9.81
N ASP A 47 -13.07 15.34 -9.82
CA ASP A 47 -13.79 16.62 -9.79
C ASP A 47 -14.57 16.89 -11.08
N ARG A 48 -14.14 16.30 -12.20
CA ARG A 48 -14.90 16.25 -13.46
C ARG A 48 -16.04 15.22 -13.44
N GLY A 49 -16.25 14.52 -12.34
CA GLY A 49 -17.29 13.50 -12.19
C GLY A 49 -16.91 12.10 -12.69
N VAL A 50 -15.64 11.88 -13.06
CA VAL A 50 -15.18 10.55 -13.46
C VAL A 50 -15.18 9.62 -12.25
N SER A 51 -15.85 8.48 -12.37
CA SER A 51 -15.90 7.49 -11.30
C SER A 51 -14.53 6.85 -11.07
N ARG A 52 -14.27 6.37 -9.85
CA ARG A 52 -13.02 5.68 -9.47
C ARG A 52 -12.64 4.54 -10.43
N LYS A 53 -13.63 3.79 -10.94
CA LYS A 53 -13.42 2.65 -11.85
C LYS A 53 -13.10 3.09 -13.28
N ASN A 54 -13.58 4.27 -13.69
CA ASN A 54 -13.38 4.80 -15.03
C ASN A 54 -12.19 5.76 -15.10
N ASN A 55 -11.53 6.01 -13.97
CA ASN A 55 -10.36 6.84 -13.92
C ASN A 55 -9.27 6.27 -14.84
N THR A 56 -8.57 7.12 -15.56
CA THR A 56 -7.53 6.68 -16.50
C THR A 56 -6.49 5.80 -15.81
N LEU A 57 -6.14 6.10 -14.55
CA LEU A 57 -5.21 5.30 -13.76
C LEU A 57 -5.68 3.88 -13.50
N ALA A 58 -6.99 3.68 -13.30
CA ALA A 58 -7.57 2.35 -13.05
C ALA A 58 -7.35 1.39 -14.24
N ASN A 59 -7.14 1.94 -15.43
CA ASN A 59 -7.01 1.19 -16.69
C ASN A 59 -5.55 1.13 -17.22
N THR A 60 -4.58 1.76 -16.54
CA THR A 60 -3.19 1.91 -17.04
C THR A 60 -2.20 0.93 -16.37
N ALA A 61 -2.64 -0.27 -16.01
CA ALA A 61 -1.88 -1.19 -15.15
C ALA A 61 -0.66 -1.90 -15.80
N ASP A 62 -0.18 -1.45 -16.97
CA ASP A 62 0.61 -2.32 -17.86
C ASP A 62 2.07 -1.92 -18.14
N SER A 63 2.66 -0.89 -17.53
CA SER A 63 4.11 -0.65 -17.78
C SER A 63 4.92 -0.02 -16.64
N ASP A 64 4.40 0.99 -15.93
CA ASP A 64 5.22 1.73 -14.93
C ASP A 64 4.65 1.74 -13.51
N LEU A 65 3.41 1.28 -13.33
CA LEU A 65 2.70 1.29 -12.05
C LEU A 65 2.17 -0.09 -11.73
N THR A 66 2.45 -0.57 -10.52
CA THR A 66 1.82 -1.78 -10.01
C THR A 66 0.35 -1.54 -9.73
N LYS A 67 -0.46 -2.60 -9.80
CA LYS A 67 -1.89 -2.55 -9.41
C LYS A 67 -2.11 -2.05 -7.98
N MET A 68 -1.14 -2.30 -7.08
CA MET A 68 -1.20 -1.83 -5.70
C MET A 68 -1.02 -0.32 -5.61
N GLU A 69 -0.06 0.25 -6.35
CA GLU A 69 0.16 1.71 -6.39
C GLU A 69 -1.04 2.44 -6.98
N ILE A 70 -1.60 1.93 -8.08
CA ILE A 70 -2.83 2.48 -8.68
C ILE A 70 -3.96 2.48 -7.66
N LYS A 71 -4.13 1.37 -6.93
CA LYS A 71 -5.14 1.26 -5.90
C LYS A 71 -4.92 2.28 -4.77
N ASP A 72 -3.68 2.44 -4.30
CA ASP A 72 -3.35 3.41 -3.24
C ASP A 72 -3.69 4.84 -3.67
N ILE A 73 -3.27 5.24 -4.87
CA ILE A 73 -3.56 6.56 -5.44
C ILE A 73 -5.07 6.80 -5.48
N LEU A 74 -5.82 5.85 -6.04
CA LEU A 74 -7.28 5.98 -6.18
C LEU A 74 -7.99 5.99 -4.82
N ASP A 75 -7.53 5.20 -3.85
CA ASP A 75 -8.10 5.20 -2.49
C ASP A 75 -7.83 6.53 -1.78
N ARG A 76 -6.60 7.05 -1.90
CA ARG A 76 -6.25 8.34 -1.33
C ARG A 76 -7.09 9.47 -1.91
N VAL A 77 -7.41 9.43 -3.20
CA VAL A 77 -8.17 10.51 -3.87
C VAL A 77 -9.69 10.39 -3.68
N TYR A 78 -10.25 9.20 -3.87
CA TYR A 78 -11.71 8.99 -3.89
C TYR A 78 -12.30 8.64 -2.53
N ILE A 79 -11.49 8.16 -1.58
CA ILE A 79 -11.94 7.76 -0.24
C ILE A 79 -11.41 8.74 0.80
N ALA A 80 -10.09 8.79 1.02
CA ALA A 80 -9.50 9.59 2.09
C ALA A 80 -9.56 11.11 1.81
N GLY A 81 -9.26 11.51 0.57
CA GLY A 81 -9.19 12.89 0.12
C GLY A 81 -10.46 13.39 -0.55
N LYS A 82 -11.61 12.73 -0.38
CA LYS A 82 -12.87 13.05 -1.07
C LYS A 82 -13.30 14.52 -0.90
N SER A 83 -13.00 15.12 0.24
CA SER A 83 -13.32 16.52 0.57
C SER A 83 -12.21 17.52 0.21
N LEU A 84 -11.05 17.04 -0.23
CA LEU A 84 -9.89 17.87 -0.54
C LEU A 84 -9.89 18.29 -2.02
N THR A 85 -9.38 19.48 -2.29
CA THR A 85 -9.11 19.92 -3.67
C THR A 85 -7.89 19.18 -4.26
N PRO A 86 -7.72 19.17 -5.58
CA PRO A 86 -6.54 18.57 -6.20
C PRO A 86 -5.22 19.14 -5.69
N ASP A 87 -5.17 20.45 -5.39
CA ASP A 87 -3.96 21.09 -4.89
C ASP A 87 -3.67 20.71 -3.44
N GLN A 88 -4.70 20.62 -2.58
CA GLN A 88 -4.52 20.10 -1.22
C GLN A 88 -4.03 18.64 -1.20
N ILE A 89 -4.48 17.83 -2.16
CA ILE A 89 -4.00 16.45 -2.32
C ILE A 89 -2.53 16.45 -2.74
N LYS A 90 -2.13 17.29 -3.71
CA LYS A 90 -0.72 17.40 -4.12
C LYS A 90 0.17 17.84 -2.96
N ASP A 91 -0.23 18.85 -2.20
CA ASP A 91 0.52 19.36 -1.04
C ASP A 91 0.68 18.27 0.02
N SER A 92 -0.38 17.50 0.29
CA SER A 92 -0.34 16.35 1.20
C SER A 92 0.64 15.28 0.72
N VAL A 93 0.60 14.92 -0.57
CA VAL A 93 1.49 13.92 -1.17
C VAL A 93 2.95 14.40 -1.16
N TYR A 94 3.20 15.67 -1.50
CA TYR A 94 4.52 16.28 -1.44
C TYR A 94 5.08 16.24 -0.02
N GLY A 95 4.28 16.67 0.96
CA GLY A 95 4.66 16.66 2.37
C GLY A 95 4.97 15.26 2.89
N ASN A 96 4.17 14.25 2.54
CA ASN A 96 4.44 12.87 2.94
C ASN A 96 5.72 12.33 2.28
N CYS A 97 5.91 12.65 1.00
CA CYS A 97 7.06 12.15 0.25
C CYS A 97 8.39 12.78 0.69
N GLN A 98 8.40 14.08 1.03
CA GLN A 98 9.60 14.72 1.58
C GLN A 98 9.96 14.25 2.99
N ASN A 99 8.95 13.91 3.79
CA ASN A 99 9.15 13.45 5.16
C ASN A 99 9.47 11.95 5.27
N GLY A 100 9.66 11.24 4.15
CA GLY A 100 10.15 9.87 4.11
C GLY A 100 9.25 8.85 4.81
N ARG A 101 7.93 9.06 4.81
CA ARG A 101 6.95 8.15 5.44
C ARG A 101 6.15 7.35 4.43
#